data_AF-A0A154VFU4-F1
#
_entry.id   AF-A0A154VFU4-F1
#
_cell.length_a   1.000
_cell.length_b   1.000
_cell.length_c   1.000
_cell.angle_alpha   90.00
_cell.angle_beta   90.00
_cell.angle_gamma   90.00
#
_symmetry.space_group_name_H-M   'P 1'
#
loop_
_entity.id
_entity.type
_entity.pdbx_description
1 polymer ?
#
loop_
_entity_poly.entity_id
_entity_poly.type
_entity_poly.pdbx_seq_one_letter_code
_entity_poly.pdbx_strand_id
1 'polypeptide(L)'
;MRLKTFTAPTMTEAMGLVKEHMGTDAIIVSTQDIPGSGVRLTAALDRDPDYGDDDGPAPALQEQLDAVEAALTRHNLPERLRIRLCDLMGRETAAASEQQLLAGALDEIFDFSPLPEKNTPRALAFVGPPGSGKTLAVAKTAARAVMKKRKVAVLSTDYKRAGGMAQLEAFTRILKIDLLAAKSPDDLKARFGEIREADVILIDTASCNPYLETEIGTLREFMKAVPSEPVLVNPAGIDAYEAADIANAFADGGATRVVISRLDVAARLGGALYGADSGNLSLCNVSMTAQVADGLTALSPLALAKLLIPSHRADTAKPSFSEVVK
;
A
#
# COMPACT_ATOMS: atom_id res chain seq x y z
N MET A 1 -18.49 15.06 -3.48
CA MET A 1 -18.56 16.23 -4.40
C MET A 1 -20.01 16.69 -4.57
N ARG A 2 -20.38 17.86 -4.01
CA ARG A 2 -21.69 18.51 -4.25
C ARG A 2 -21.51 19.63 -5.28
N LEU A 3 -22.23 19.55 -6.40
CA LEU A 3 -22.26 20.56 -7.46
C LEU A 3 -23.49 21.46 -7.29
N LYS A 4 -23.30 22.78 -7.36
CA LYS A 4 -24.40 23.76 -7.41
C LYS A 4 -24.11 24.81 -8.46
N THR A 5 -25.16 25.26 -9.13
CA THR A 5 -25.10 26.28 -10.16
C THR A 5 -25.80 27.54 -9.69
N PHE A 6 -25.13 28.68 -9.81
CA PHE A 6 -25.61 30.00 -9.44
C PHE A 6 -25.68 30.88 -10.69
N THR A 7 -26.68 31.73 -10.80
CA THR A 7 -26.79 32.71 -11.88
C THR A 7 -26.99 34.09 -11.28
N ALA A 8 -26.20 35.08 -11.70
CA ALA A 8 -26.33 36.45 -11.24
C ALA A 8 -26.01 37.45 -12.37
N PRO A 9 -26.51 38.70 -12.28
CA PRO A 9 -26.22 39.76 -13.26
C PRO A 9 -24.73 40.02 -13.51
N THR A 10 -23.88 39.85 -12.50
CA THR A 10 -22.44 40.08 -12.61
C THR A 10 -21.62 38.94 -12.01
N MET A 11 -20.37 38.79 -12.46
CA MET A 11 -19.44 37.80 -11.92
C MET A 11 -19.19 38.01 -10.41
N THR A 12 -19.14 39.25 -9.96
CA THR A 12 -18.93 39.59 -8.54
C THR A 12 -20.10 39.11 -7.67
N GLU A 13 -21.34 39.30 -8.12
CA GLU A 13 -22.53 38.82 -7.42
C GLU A 13 -22.62 37.28 -7.46
N ALA A 14 -22.28 36.67 -8.60
CA ALA A 14 -22.27 35.21 -8.72
C ALA A 14 -21.23 34.58 -7.78
N MET A 15 -20.04 35.17 -7.67
CA MET A 15 -19.01 34.74 -6.72
C MET A 15 -19.41 35.02 -5.26
N GLY A 16 -20.15 36.09 -5.00
CA GLY A 16 -20.76 36.39 -3.69
C GLY A 16 -21.73 35.29 -3.27
N LEU A 17 -22.64 34.88 -4.16
CA LEU A 17 -23.58 33.78 -3.93
C LEU A 17 -22.86 32.44 -3.71
N VAL A 18 -21.81 32.16 -4.48
CA VAL A 18 -20.98 30.96 -4.27
C VAL A 18 -20.34 30.99 -2.88
N LYS A 19 -19.74 32.11 -2.46
CA LYS A 19 -19.13 32.22 -1.12
C LYS A 19 -20.16 32.10 0.01
N GLU A 20 -21.33 32.71 -0.15
CA GLU A 20 -22.41 32.66 0.84
C GLU A 20 -22.96 31.23 1.00
N HIS A 21 -23.15 30.51 -0.11
CA HIS A 21 -23.82 29.20 -0.09
C HIS A 21 -22.88 28.00 -0.06
N MET A 22 -21.61 28.18 -0.42
CA MET A 22 -20.60 27.12 -0.54
C MET A 22 -19.28 27.45 0.19
N GLY A 23 -19.17 28.57 0.87
CA GLY A 23 -17.95 28.97 1.58
C GLY A 23 -16.84 29.47 0.64
N THR A 24 -15.73 29.92 1.24
CA THR A 24 -14.60 30.49 0.50
C THR A 24 -13.78 29.47 -0.27
N ASP A 25 -13.90 28.19 0.08
CA ASP A 25 -13.06 27.09 -0.42
C ASP A 25 -13.69 26.34 -1.61
N ALA A 26 -14.80 26.85 -2.16
CA ALA A 26 -15.47 26.26 -3.31
C ALA A 26 -14.66 26.44 -4.59
N ILE A 27 -14.52 25.36 -5.38
CA ILE A 27 -13.81 25.37 -6.66
C ILE A 27 -14.80 25.63 -7.78
N ILE A 28 -14.53 26.63 -8.62
CA ILE A 28 -15.35 26.90 -9.80
C ILE A 28 -15.00 25.89 -10.89
N VAL A 29 -15.99 25.06 -11.25
CA VAL A 29 -15.85 24.01 -12.27
C VAL A 29 -16.13 24.55 -13.66
N SER A 30 -17.12 25.44 -13.79
CA SER A 30 -17.43 26.09 -15.06
C SER A 30 -18.01 27.48 -14.88
N THR A 31 -17.67 28.38 -15.81
CA THR A 31 -18.21 29.73 -15.93
C THR A 31 -18.79 29.89 -17.33
N GLN A 32 -20.02 30.39 -17.42
CA GLN A 32 -20.68 30.67 -18.69
C GLN A 32 -21.37 32.03 -18.66
N ASP A 33 -20.99 32.92 -19.58
CA ASP A 33 -21.66 34.21 -19.77
C ASP A 33 -22.98 34.02 -20.55
N ILE A 34 -24.06 34.63 -20.05
CA ILE A 34 -25.37 34.64 -20.68
C ILE A 34 -25.60 36.04 -21.27
N PRO A 35 -25.56 36.18 -22.62
CA PRO A 35 -25.72 37.46 -23.28
C PRO A 35 -27.03 38.16 -22.86
N GLY A 36 -26.90 39.32 -22.24
CA GLY A 36 -28.03 40.15 -21.79
C GLY A 36 -28.67 39.76 -20.45
N SER A 37 -28.22 38.69 -19.76
CA SER A 37 -28.82 38.27 -18.49
C SER A 37 -27.83 37.90 -17.37
N GLY A 38 -26.52 38.05 -17.58
CA GLY A 38 -25.51 37.89 -16.54
C GLY A 38 -24.63 36.64 -16.70
N VAL A 39 -24.08 36.14 -15.60
CA VAL A 39 -23.10 35.04 -15.56
C VAL A 39 -23.68 33.85 -14.80
N ARG A 40 -23.43 32.63 -15.31
CA ARG A 40 -23.74 31.37 -14.66
C ARG A 40 -22.46 30.68 -14.21
N LEU A 41 -22.35 30.39 -12.92
CA LEU A 41 -21.24 29.69 -12.30
C LEU A 41 -21.69 28.32 -11.80
N THR A 42 -20.94 27.27 -12.14
CA THR A 42 -21.07 25.98 -11.46
C THR A 42 -19.87 25.79 -10.55
N ALA A 43 -20.14 25.69 -9.26
CA ALA A 43 -19.13 25.48 -8.23
C ALA A 43 -19.28 24.07 -7.64
N ALA A 44 -18.14 23.48 -7.27
CA ALA A 44 -18.06 22.23 -6.55
C ALA A 44 -17.43 22.47 -5.19
N LEU A 45 -17.98 21.79 -4.18
CA LEU A 45 -17.34 21.61 -2.88
C LEU A 45 -16.85 20.15 -2.81
N ASP A 46 -15.54 20.00 -2.62
CA ASP A 46 -14.88 18.76 -2.20
C ASP A 46 -14.81 18.65 -0.67
N ARG A 47 -15.84 19.16 0.03
CA ARG A 47 -16.07 18.72 1.40
C ARG A 47 -16.57 17.28 1.33
N ASP A 48 -15.74 16.35 1.81
CA ASP A 48 -16.24 15.08 2.33
C ASP A 48 -17.21 15.47 3.46
N PRO A 49 -18.54 15.22 3.32
CA PRO A 49 -19.55 15.66 4.27
C PRO A 49 -19.47 14.94 5.63
N ASP A 50 -18.39 14.19 5.83
CA ASP A 50 -18.14 13.26 6.92
C ASP A 50 -16.86 13.61 7.71
N TYR A 51 -16.07 14.58 7.23
CA TYR A 51 -15.13 15.33 8.07
C TYR A 51 -15.84 16.62 8.51
N GLY A 52 -16.73 16.48 9.49
CA GLY A 52 -16.98 17.59 10.39
C GLY A 52 -15.72 17.77 11.24
N ASP A 53 -15.23 19.00 11.35
CA ASP A 53 -14.46 19.37 12.53
C ASP A 53 -15.33 19.00 13.73
N ASP A 54 -14.94 17.95 14.45
CA ASP A 54 -15.56 17.56 15.71
C ASP A 54 -15.24 18.68 16.70
N ASP A 55 -16.08 19.72 16.75
CA ASP A 55 -16.02 20.85 17.69
C ASP A 55 -16.33 20.41 19.15
N GLY A 56 -16.29 19.11 19.43
CA GLY A 56 -16.30 18.55 20.78
C GLY A 56 -14.96 18.72 21.48
N PRO A 57 -14.91 18.71 22.83
CA PRO A 57 -13.64 18.63 23.53
C PRO A 57 -12.89 17.37 23.08
N ALA A 58 -11.60 17.51 22.77
CA ALA A 58 -10.76 16.37 22.39
C ALA A 58 -10.94 15.24 23.42
N PRO A 59 -11.17 13.98 22.98
CA PRO A 59 -11.38 12.86 23.88
C PRO A 59 -10.19 12.73 24.83
N ALA A 60 -10.46 12.36 26.08
CA ALA A 60 -9.40 12.23 27.08
C ALA A 60 -8.39 11.18 26.62
N LEU A 61 -7.10 11.36 26.94
CA LEU A 61 -6.04 10.44 26.51
C LEU A 61 -6.37 8.97 26.84
N GLN A 62 -6.99 8.71 28.00
CA GLN A 62 -7.41 7.37 28.38
C GLN A 62 -8.49 6.80 27.43
N GLU A 63 -9.45 7.60 26.99
CA GLU A 63 -10.49 7.15 26.05
C GLU A 63 -9.87 6.83 24.68
N GLN A 64 -8.88 7.62 24.25
CA GLN A 64 -8.13 7.34 23.01
C GLN A 64 -7.34 6.03 23.14
N LEU A 65 -6.64 5.81 24.27
CA LEU A 65 -5.90 4.58 24.52
C LEU A 65 -6.80 3.35 24.51
N ASP A 66 -7.97 3.43 25.17
CA ASP A 66 -8.94 2.33 25.21
C ASP A 66 -9.49 2.02 23.79
N ALA A 67 -9.77 3.06 22.99
CA ALA A 67 -10.21 2.90 21.61
C ALA A 67 -9.14 2.23 20.73
N VAL A 68 -7.88 2.66 20.86
CA VAL A 68 -6.77 2.03 20.15
C VAL A 68 -6.59 0.59 20.59
N GLU A 69 -6.59 0.30 21.90
CA GLU A 69 -6.43 -1.08 22.41
C GLU A 69 -7.54 -2.01 21.89
N ALA A 70 -8.79 -1.52 21.86
CA ALA A 70 -9.90 -2.25 21.28
C ALA A 70 -9.66 -2.55 19.79
N ALA A 71 -9.13 -1.58 19.03
CA ALA A 71 -8.79 -1.77 17.63
C ALA A 71 -7.64 -2.78 17.42
N LEU A 72 -6.56 -2.71 18.21
CA LEU A 72 -5.44 -3.66 18.13
C LEU A 72 -5.91 -5.09 18.43
N THR A 73 -6.77 -5.24 19.45
CA THR A 73 -7.41 -6.51 19.81
C THR A 73 -8.32 -6.99 18.68
N ARG A 74 -9.14 -6.09 18.11
CA ARG A 74 -9.97 -6.37 16.95
C ARG A 74 -9.12 -6.83 15.77
N HIS A 75 -7.94 -6.28 15.51
CA HIS A 75 -7.08 -6.75 14.42
C HIS A 75 -6.30 -8.04 14.75
N ASN A 76 -6.54 -8.64 15.92
CA ASN A 76 -5.88 -9.85 16.40
C ASN A 76 -4.35 -9.70 16.46
N LEU A 77 -3.86 -8.55 16.92
CA LEU A 77 -2.43 -8.37 17.18
C LEU A 77 -2.01 -9.24 18.36
N PRO A 78 -0.90 -9.99 18.24
CA PRO A 78 -0.34 -10.72 19.37
C PRO A 78 -0.01 -9.81 20.55
N GLU A 79 -0.19 -10.35 21.75
CA GLU A 79 -0.07 -9.62 23.01
C GLU A 79 1.25 -8.87 23.15
N ARG A 80 2.37 -9.51 22.78
CA ARG A 80 3.70 -8.91 22.85
C ARG A 80 3.80 -7.60 22.06
N LEU A 81 3.28 -7.56 20.83
CA LEU A 81 3.32 -6.36 19.98
C LEU A 81 2.31 -5.32 20.47
N ARG A 82 1.12 -5.77 20.91
CA ARG A 82 0.09 -4.90 21.48
C ARG A 82 0.59 -4.15 22.72
N ILE A 83 1.22 -4.85 23.67
CA ILE A 83 1.78 -4.24 24.90
C ILE A 83 2.84 -3.19 24.54
N ARG A 84 3.74 -3.48 23.60
CA ARG A 84 4.76 -2.53 23.14
C ARG A 84 4.12 -1.26 22.57
N LEU A 85 3.11 -1.40 21.71
CA LEU A 85 2.38 -0.25 21.16
C LEU A 85 1.70 0.57 22.26
N CYS A 86 1.00 -0.08 23.20
CA CYS A 86 0.33 0.61 24.31
C CYS A 86 1.32 1.36 25.21
N ASP A 87 2.49 0.79 25.51
CA ASP A 87 3.53 1.45 26.32
C ASP A 87 4.09 2.71 25.63
N LEU A 88 4.29 2.66 24.31
CA LEU A 88 4.74 3.84 23.55
C LEU A 88 3.67 4.94 23.51
N MET A 89 2.41 4.56 23.24
CA MET A 89 1.30 5.52 23.26
C MET A 89 1.08 6.15 24.63
N GLY A 90 1.29 5.41 25.73
CA GLY A 90 1.17 5.94 27.08
C GLY A 90 2.21 7.02 27.44
N ARG A 91 3.27 7.17 26.63
CA ARG A 91 4.30 8.21 26.78
C ARG A 91 4.00 9.45 25.94
N GLU A 92 3.07 9.37 25.00
CA GLU A 92 2.68 10.47 24.12
C GLU A 92 1.71 11.41 24.85
N THR A 93 1.87 12.71 24.64
CA THR A 93 1.11 13.76 25.34
C THR A 93 0.46 14.78 24.41
N ALA A 94 0.79 14.76 23.11
CA ALA A 94 0.41 15.79 22.16
C ALA A 94 -0.42 15.28 20.97
N ALA A 95 -0.82 14.01 20.94
CA ALA A 95 -1.64 13.48 19.85
C ALA A 95 -3.05 14.11 19.85
N ALA A 96 -3.50 14.62 18.70
CA ALA A 96 -4.83 15.23 18.57
C ALA A 96 -5.92 14.19 18.25
N SER A 97 -5.56 12.95 17.91
CA SER A 97 -6.49 11.85 17.69
C SER A 97 -5.88 10.48 17.97
N GLU A 98 -6.75 9.49 18.19
CA GLU A 98 -6.38 8.07 18.32
C GLU A 98 -5.57 7.52 17.13
N GLN A 99 -5.84 8.01 15.91
CA GLN A 99 -5.07 7.66 14.71
C GLN A 99 -3.65 8.25 14.77
N GLN A 100 -3.49 9.49 15.23
CA GLN A 100 -2.17 10.11 15.37
C GLN A 100 -1.38 9.47 16.51
N LEU A 101 -2.04 9.15 17.61
CA LEU A 101 -1.46 8.45 18.75
C LEU A 101 -0.88 7.09 18.32
N LEU A 102 -1.69 6.28 17.63
CA LEU A 102 -1.25 5.00 17.10
C LEU A 102 -0.17 5.17 16.01
N ALA A 103 -0.28 6.18 15.15
CA ALA A 103 0.72 6.45 14.12
C ALA A 103 2.11 6.71 14.72
N GLY A 104 2.21 7.49 15.81
CA GLY A 104 3.48 7.73 16.49
C GLY A 104 4.12 6.44 17.02
N ALA A 105 3.33 5.59 17.70
CA ALA A 105 3.81 4.30 18.19
C ALA A 105 4.20 3.32 17.07
N LEU A 106 3.48 3.35 15.94
CA LEU A 106 3.81 2.54 14.76
C LEU A 106 5.12 3.00 14.12
N ASP A 107 5.36 4.30 14.04
CA ASP A 107 6.59 4.89 13.47
C ASP A 107 7.83 4.53 14.31
N GLU A 108 7.67 4.39 15.63
CA GLU A 108 8.77 3.98 16.51
C GLU A 108 9.06 2.47 16.46
N ILE A 109 8.04 1.62 16.21
CA ILE A 109 8.23 0.15 16.13
C ILE A 109 8.66 -0.31 14.74
N PHE A 110 8.10 0.26 13.68
CA PHE A 110 8.26 -0.25 12.32
C PHE A 110 9.08 0.70 11.45
N ASP A 111 9.94 0.14 10.59
CA ASP A 111 10.51 0.88 9.48
C ASP A 111 9.54 0.90 8.29
N PHE A 112 9.30 2.08 7.72
CA PHE A 112 8.46 2.26 6.54
C PHE A 112 9.34 2.59 5.33
N SER A 113 9.46 1.63 4.41
CA SER A 113 10.36 1.73 3.27
C SER A 113 9.65 1.37 1.97
N PRO A 114 8.89 2.30 1.37
CA PRO A 114 8.13 2.06 0.14
C PRO A 114 9.00 1.55 -1.00
N LEU A 115 8.40 0.77 -1.91
CA LEU A 115 9.08 0.29 -3.10
C LEU A 115 9.62 1.49 -3.92
N PRO A 116 10.87 1.41 -4.39
CA PRO A 116 11.50 2.52 -5.09
C PRO A 116 10.79 2.81 -6.42
N GLU A 117 10.61 4.10 -6.71
CA GLU A 117 9.91 4.60 -7.91
C GLU A 117 10.85 5.19 -8.97
N LYS A 118 12.14 5.16 -8.67
CA LYS A 118 13.24 5.66 -9.50
C LYS A 118 14.14 4.48 -9.87
N ASN A 119 15.21 4.78 -10.59
CA ASN A 119 16.16 3.78 -11.06
C ASN A 119 16.67 2.94 -9.88
N THR A 120 16.48 1.63 -9.98
CA THR A 120 16.86 0.69 -8.94
C THR A 120 18.21 0.07 -9.32
N PRO A 121 19.28 0.30 -8.54
CA PRO A 121 20.58 -0.31 -8.83
C PRO A 121 20.57 -1.84 -8.63
N ARG A 122 19.58 -2.36 -7.89
CA ARG A 122 19.30 -3.78 -7.70
C ARG A 122 17.91 -4.13 -8.26
N ALA A 123 17.74 -5.32 -8.82
CA ALA A 123 16.43 -5.81 -9.19
C ALA A 123 15.56 -6.06 -7.95
N LEU A 124 14.28 -5.71 -8.00
CA LEU A 124 13.33 -6.05 -6.94
C LEU A 124 12.82 -7.47 -7.17
N ALA A 125 13.17 -8.41 -6.29
CA ALA A 125 12.75 -9.79 -6.40
C ALA A 125 11.62 -10.10 -5.42
N PHE A 126 10.43 -10.39 -5.95
CA PHE A 126 9.26 -10.66 -5.14
C PHE A 126 9.26 -12.13 -4.72
N VAL A 127 9.47 -12.38 -3.44
CA VAL A 127 9.60 -13.72 -2.83
C VAL A 127 8.44 -14.01 -1.87
N GLY A 128 8.24 -15.28 -1.51
CA GLY A 128 7.17 -15.67 -0.60
C GLY A 128 6.51 -17.01 -0.94
N PRO A 129 5.64 -17.51 -0.05
CA PRO A 129 5.00 -18.83 -0.18
C PRO A 129 4.05 -18.91 -1.38
N PRO A 130 3.61 -20.11 -1.79
CA PRO A 130 2.57 -20.27 -2.80
C PRO A 130 1.30 -19.47 -2.45
N GLY A 131 0.69 -18.82 -3.46
CA GLY A 131 -0.57 -18.06 -3.26
C GLY A 131 -0.42 -16.71 -2.55
N SER A 132 0.78 -16.30 -2.16
CA SER A 132 1.04 -14.98 -1.53
C SER A 132 0.77 -13.77 -2.42
N GLY A 133 0.71 -13.95 -3.74
CA GLY A 133 0.43 -12.87 -4.69
C GLY A 133 1.66 -12.22 -5.35
N LYS A 134 2.84 -12.86 -5.32
CA LYS A 134 4.09 -12.40 -5.97
C LYS A 134 3.90 -11.90 -7.40
N THR A 135 3.38 -12.74 -8.30
CA THR A 135 3.15 -12.42 -9.71
C THR A 135 2.26 -11.18 -9.88
N LEU A 136 1.24 -11.04 -9.03
CA LEU A 136 0.35 -9.87 -9.07
C LEU A 136 1.03 -8.62 -8.52
N ALA A 137 1.85 -8.75 -7.47
CA ALA A 137 2.66 -7.65 -6.95
C ALA A 137 3.68 -7.15 -7.98
N VAL A 138 4.31 -8.07 -8.74
CA VAL A 138 5.17 -7.72 -9.88
C VAL A 138 4.38 -6.96 -10.94
N ALA A 139 3.23 -7.48 -11.38
CA ALA A 139 2.40 -6.83 -12.39
C ALA A 139 1.93 -5.42 -11.96
N LYS A 140 1.53 -5.26 -10.70
CA LYS A 140 1.12 -3.96 -10.12
C LYS A 140 2.28 -2.97 -10.03
N THR A 141 3.45 -3.44 -9.61
CA THR A 141 4.66 -2.62 -9.55
C THR A 141 5.10 -2.18 -10.95
N ALA A 142 5.05 -3.11 -11.91
CA ALA A 142 5.36 -2.87 -13.31
C ALA A 142 4.41 -1.82 -13.92
N ALA A 143 3.09 -1.99 -13.72
CA ALA A 143 2.08 -1.04 -14.18
C ALA A 143 2.32 0.36 -13.62
N ARG A 144 2.54 0.50 -12.30
CA ARG A 144 2.83 1.78 -11.64
C ARG A 144 4.09 2.44 -12.21
N ALA A 145 5.16 1.67 -12.44
CA ALA A 145 6.40 2.18 -13.02
C ALA A 145 6.22 2.65 -14.48
N VAL A 146 5.48 1.89 -15.31
CA VAL A 146 5.15 2.28 -16.69
C VAL A 146 4.29 3.55 -16.71
N MET A 147 3.29 3.67 -15.82
CA MET A 147 2.48 4.90 -15.70
C MET A 147 3.32 6.12 -15.32
N LYS A 148 4.42 5.91 -14.60
CA LYS A 148 5.44 6.93 -14.29
C LYS A 148 6.50 7.09 -15.39
N LYS A 149 6.24 6.55 -16.58
CA LYS A 149 7.10 6.62 -17.78
C LYS A 149 8.51 6.04 -17.55
N ARG A 150 8.63 5.03 -16.69
CA ARG A 150 9.89 4.29 -16.50
C ARG A 150 10.02 3.18 -17.51
N LYS A 151 11.25 2.88 -17.94
CA LYS A 151 11.55 1.68 -18.71
C LYS A 151 11.60 0.49 -17.74
N VAL A 152 10.68 -0.45 -17.91
CA VAL A 152 10.53 -1.61 -17.02
C VAL A 152 10.93 -2.87 -17.78
N ALA A 153 11.62 -3.78 -17.10
CA ALA A 153 11.84 -5.14 -17.57
C ALA A 153 11.49 -6.13 -16.46
N VAL A 154 10.94 -7.29 -16.84
CA VAL A 154 10.52 -8.33 -15.90
C VAL A 154 11.25 -9.63 -16.22
N LEU A 155 11.82 -10.24 -15.19
CA LEU A 155 12.36 -11.59 -15.21
C LEU A 155 11.42 -12.50 -14.44
N SER A 156 11.19 -13.72 -14.93
CA SER A 156 10.47 -14.75 -14.18
C SER A 156 11.36 -15.97 -13.98
N THR A 157 11.42 -16.46 -12.74
CA THR A 157 12.00 -17.76 -12.40
C THR A 157 10.94 -18.84 -12.16
N ASP A 158 9.65 -18.48 -12.17
CA ASP A 158 8.52 -19.43 -12.04
C ASP A 158 8.18 -20.10 -13.40
N TYR A 159 9.17 -20.77 -14.01
CA TYR A 159 9.02 -21.39 -15.33
C TYR A 159 8.31 -22.75 -15.30
N LYS A 160 8.16 -23.37 -14.12
CA LYS A 160 7.56 -24.71 -13.95
C LYS A 160 6.03 -24.65 -13.87
N ARG A 161 5.42 -23.50 -13.56
CA ARG A 161 3.98 -23.35 -13.40
C ARG A 161 3.34 -22.80 -14.67
N ALA A 162 2.84 -23.70 -15.52
CA ALA A 162 2.22 -23.37 -16.80
C ALA A 162 1.14 -22.25 -16.73
N GLY A 163 0.38 -22.17 -15.63
CA GLY A 163 -0.67 -21.14 -15.45
C GLY A 163 -0.19 -19.79 -14.90
N GLY A 164 0.92 -19.74 -14.16
CA GLY A 164 1.43 -18.49 -13.57
C GLY A 164 2.09 -17.58 -14.62
N MET A 165 2.89 -18.19 -15.49
CA MET A 165 3.60 -17.50 -16.57
C MET A 165 2.63 -16.84 -17.55
N ALA A 166 1.54 -17.52 -17.94
CA ALA A 166 0.57 -17.01 -18.91
C ALA A 166 -0.12 -15.71 -18.44
N GLN A 167 -0.40 -15.58 -17.13
CA GLN A 167 -0.99 -14.36 -16.57
C GLN A 167 -0.01 -13.20 -16.64
N LEU A 168 1.26 -13.42 -16.26
CA LEU A 168 2.29 -12.39 -16.31
C LEU A 168 2.62 -11.98 -17.76
N GLU A 169 2.66 -12.94 -18.69
CA GLU A 169 2.80 -12.70 -20.13
C GLU A 169 1.66 -11.83 -20.68
N ALA A 170 0.42 -12.09 -20.28
CA ALA A 170 -0.72 -11.29 -20.71
C ALA A 170 -0.58 -9.82 -20.25
N PHE A 171 -0.22 -9.59 -18.99
CA PHE A 171 -0.02 -8.24 -18.46
C PHE A 171 1.15 -7.51 -19.10
N THR A 172 2.32 -8.15 -19.18
CA THR A 172 3.53 -7.56 -19.77
C THR A 172 3.33 -7.23 -21.25
N ARG A 173 2.62 -8.06 -22.02
CA ARG A 173 2.24 -7.76 -23.40
C ARG A 173 1.36 -6.52 -23.51
N ILE A 174 0.36 -6.34 -22.64
CA ILE A 174 -0.50 -5.15 -22.63
C ILE A 174 0.32 -3.90 -22.32
N LEU A 175 1.24 -3.99 -21.35
CA LEU A 175 2.10 -2.89 -20.92
C LEU A 175 3.32 -2.65 -21.82
N LYS A 176 3.53 -3.51 -22.84
CA LYS A 176 4.71 -3.50 -23.73
C LYS A 176 6.03 -3.60 -22.94
N ILE A 177 6.07 -4.47 -21.96
CA ILE A 177 7.22 -4.75 -21.10
C ILE A 177 7.91 -6.03 -21.58
N ASP A 178 9.25 -6.01 -21.64
CA ASP A 178 10.03 -7.20 -21.93
C ASP A 178 9.96 -8.18 -20.74
N LEU A 179 9.42 -9.37 -21.01
CA LEU A 179 9.36 -10.48 -20.06
C LEU A 179 10.32 -11.58 -20.50
N LEU A 180 11.33 -11.86 -19.68
CA LEU A 180 12.29 -12.94 -19.92
C LEU A 180 12.12 -14.03 -18.88
N ALA A 181 12.14 -15.29 -19.32
CA ALA A 181 12.16 -16.44 -18.42
C ALA A 181 13.61 -16.86 -18.13
N ALA A 182 13.89 -17.20 -16.88
CA ALA A 182 15.16 -17.73 -16.43
C ALA A 182 14.98 -19.09 -15.75
N LYS A 183 15.67 -20.13 -16.23
CA LYS A 183 15.51 -21.52 -15.76
C LYS A 183 16.53 -21.95 -14.71
N SER A 184 17.64 -21.20 -14.58
CA SER A 184 18.72 -21.45 -13.64
C SER A 184 19.34 -20.13 -13.16
N PRO A 185 20.15 -20.13 -12.08
CA PRO A 185 20.91 -18.96 -11.66
C PRO A 185 21.80 -18.37 -12.78
N ASP A 186 22.47 -19.21 -13.56
CA ASP A 186 23.31 -18.76 -14.69
C ASP A 186 22.49 -18.12 -15.82
N ASP A 187 21.32 -18.70 -16.13
CA ASP A 187 20.38 -18.13 -17.10
C ASP A 187 19.83 -16.80 -16.58
N LEU A 188 19.47 -16.69 -15.30
CA LEU A 188 19.04 -15.43 -14.69
C LEU A 188 20.10 -14.34 -14.84
N LYS A 189 21.37 -14.69 -14.59
CA LYS A 189 22.51 -13.77 -14.75
C LYS A 189 22.69 -13.32 -16.20
N ALA A 190 22.56 -14.24 -17.16
CA ALA A 190 22.62 -13.91 -18.58
C ALA A 190 21.48 -12.96 -18.99
N ARG A 191 20.23 -13.30 -18.64
CA ARG A 191 19.04 -12.50 -18.96
C ARG A 191 19.06 -11.12 -18.30
N PHE A 192 19.51 -11.03 -17.06
CA PHE A 192 19.70 -9.75 -16.38
C PHE A 192 20.69 -8.85 -17.13
N GLY A 193 21.72 -9.43 -17.76
CA GLY A 193 22.66 -8.71 -18.62
C GLY A 193 22.01 -8.03 -19.84
N GLU A 194 20.94 -8.61 -20.39
CA GLU A 194 20.24 -8.09 -21.57
C GLU A 194 19.40 -6.84 -21.26
N ILE A 195 18.98 -6.67 -20.00
CA ILE A 195 17.98 -5.67 -19.60
C ILE A 195 18.51 -4.60 -18.63
N ARG A 196 19.83 -4.48 -18.46
CA ARG A 196 20.46 -3.55 -17.51
C ARG A 196 20.13 -2.08 -17.76
N GLU A 197 19.73 -1.75 -18.99
CA GLU A 197 19.31 -0.42 -19.42
C GLU A 197 17.87 -0.06 -18.98
N ALA A 198 17.15 -0.97 -18.30
CA ALA A 198 15.86 -0.66 -17.71
C ALA A 198 16.03 0.18 -16.43
N ASP A 199 15.13 1.13 -16.20
CA ASP A 199 15.10 1.90 -14.96
C ASP A 199 14.69 1.01 -13.78
N VAL A 200 13.74 0.10 -14.02
CA VAL A 200 13.17 -0.79 -13.01
C VAL A 200 13.22 -2.23 -13.52
N ILE A 201 13.91 -3.10 -12.78
CA ILE A 201 13.98 -4.52 -13.06
C ILE A 201 13.24 -5.26 -11.95
N LEU A 202 12.24 -6.05 -12.33
CA LEU A 202 11.42 -6.83 -11.40
C LEU A 202 11.67 -8.32 -11.64
N ILE A 203 11.77 -9.10 -10.58
CA ILE A 203 11.91 -10.56 -10.65
C ILE A 203 10.68 -11.18 -9.98
N ASP A 204 9.86 -11.90 -10.76
CA ASP A 204 8.84 -12.80 -10.23
C ASP A 204 9.49 -14.15 -9.91
N THR A 205 9.55 -14.52 -8.62
CA THR A 205 10.20 -15.77 -8.24
C THR A 205 9.22 -16.93 -8.22
N ALA A 206 9.74 -18.13 -8.49
CA ALA A 206 9.04 -19.37 -8.15
C ALA A 206 8.56 -19.32 -6.69
N SER A 207 7.40 -19.94 -6.43
CA SER A 207 6.89 -20.05 -5.07
C SER A 207 7.81 -20.95 -4.25
N CYS A 208 8.09 -20.54 -3.02
CA CYS A 208 9.04 -21.21 -2.15
C CYS A 208 8.34 -21.57 -0.84
N ASN A 209 8.36 -22.85 -0.48
CA ASN A 209 7.95 -23.31 0.84
C ASN A 209 9.06 -22.97 1.86
N PRO A 210 8.78 -22.09 2.84
CA PRO A 210 9.79 -21.65 3.81
C PRO A 210 10.30 -22.78 4.71
N TYR A 211 9.58 -23.89 4.82
CA TYR A 211 9.93 -25.02 5.67
C TYR A 211 10.75 -26.10 4.96
N LEU A 212 11.04 -25.92 3.66
CA LEU A 212 11.88 -26.83 2.88
C LEU A 212 13.21 -26.16 2.56
N GLU A 213 14.28 -26.60 3.24
CA GLU A 213 15.63 -26.04 3.09
C GLU A 213 16.12 -26.09 1.63
N THR A 214 15.72 -27.11 0.86
CA THR A 214 16.05 -27.23 -0.56
C THR A 214 15.44 -26.11 -1.41
N GLU A 215 14.21 -25.69 -1.11
CA GLU A 215 13.53 -24.62 -1.84
C GLU A 215 14.08 -23.24 -1.45
N ILE A 216 14.30 -23.00 -0.17
CA ILE A 216 14.94 -21.76 0.33
C ILE A 216 16.38 -21.65 -0.19
N GLY A 217 17.13 -22.75 -0.18
CA GLY A 217 18.47 -22.83 -0.75
C GLY A 217 18.49 -22.47 -2.24
N THR A 218 17.56 -23.04 -3.02
CA THR A 218 17.39 -22.72 -4.44
C THR A 218 17.08 -21.23 -4.63
N LEU A 219 16.14 -20.67 -3.86
CA LEU A 219 15.80 -19.26 -3.93
C LEU A 219 17.03 -18.37 -3.66
N ARG A 220 17.82 -18.70 -2.63
CA ARG A 220 19.06 -17.98 -2.30
C ARG A 220 20.08 -18.03 -3.44
N GLU A 221 20.21 -19.14 -4.16
CA GLU A 221 21.09 -19.23 -5.33
C GLU A 221 20.66 -18.28 -6.45
N PHE A 222 19.37 -18.22 -6.76
CA PHE A 222 18.84 -17.25 -7.73
C PHE A 222 19.09 -15.79 -7.27
N MET A 223 18.85 -15.48 -5.99
CA MET A 223 19.04 -14.13 -5.47
C MET A 223 20.51 -13.70 -5.44
N LYS A 224 21.45 -14.64 -5.30
CA LYS A 224 22.89 -14.35 -5.36
C LYS A 224 23.42 -14.19 -6.80
N ALA A 225 22.70 -14.69 -7.81
CA ALA A 225 23.16 -14.69 -9.19
C ALA A 225 23.25 -13.27 -9.80
N VAL A 226 22.44 -12.35 -9.30
CA VAL A 226 22.32 -10.97 -9.77
C VAL A 226 22.22 -10.01 -8.58
N PRO A 227 22.54 -8.71 -8.75
CA PRO A 227 22.25 -7.72 -7.72
C PRO A 227 20.73 -7.58 -7.55
N SER A 228 20.15 -8.33 -6.62
CA SER A 228 18.73 -8.25 -6.29
C SER A 228 18.51 -7.86 -4.84
N GLU A 229 17.32 -7.34 -4.59
CA GLU A 229 16.79 -7.11 -3.28
C GLU A 229 15.50 -7.94 -3.14
N PRO A 230 15.52 -8.98 -2.29
CA PRO A 230 14.32 -9.75 -2.01
C PRO A 230 13.30 -8.93 -1.22
N VAL A 231 12.07 -8.90 -1.72
CA VAL A 231 10.90 -8.29 -1.11
C VAL A 231 9.90 -9.40 -0.83
N LEU A 232 9.62 -9.64 0.45
CA LEU A 232 8.63 -10.63 0.85
C LEU A 232 7.23 -10.14 0.46
N VAL A 233 6.45 -10.98 -0.20
CA VAL A 233 5.02 -10.79 -0.36
C VAL A 233 4.32 -11.68 0.65
N ASN A 234 3.63 -11.06 1.61
CA ASN A 234 2.92 -11.77 2.67
C ASN A 234 1.42 -11.40 2.62
N PRO A 235 0.49 -12.37 2.51
CA PRO A 235 -0.92 -12.05 2.49
C PRO A 235 -1.43 -11.61 3.87
N ALA A 236 -2.28 -10.59 3.89
CA ALA A 236 -3.05 -10.25 5.07
C ALA A 236 -4.07 -11.37 5.40
N GLY A 237 -4.50 -11.41 6.67
CA GLY A 237 -5.55 -12.33 7.12
C GLY A 237 -5.09 -13.76 7.41
N ILE A 238 -3.79 -14.03 7.37
CA ILE A 238 -3.21 -15.28 7.88
C ILE A 238 -2.99 -15.20 9.40
N ASP A 239 -2.80 -16.34 10.03
CA ASP A 239 -2.43 -16.41 11.45
C ASP A 239 -1.14 -15.63 11.73
N ALA A 240 -1.05 -15.03 12.91
CA ALA A 240 0.05 -14.14 13.23
C ALA A 240 1.38 -14.88 13.42
N TYR A 241 1.37 -16.04 14.06
CA TYR A 241 2.61 -16.81 14.26
C TYR A 241 3.05 -17.45 12.95
N GLU A 242 2.11 -17.91 12.12
CA GLU A 242 2.44 -18.36 10.75
C GLU A 242 3.06 -17.22 9.92
N ALA A 243 2.52 -16.01 10.01
CA ALA A 243 3.09 -14.84 9.32
C ALA A 243 4.51 -14.51 9.81
N ALA A 244 4.78 -14.69 11.10
CA ALA A 244 6.10 -14.50 11.70
C ALA A 244 7.10 -15.56 11.23
N ASP A 245 6.72 -16.84 11.24
CA ASP A 245 7.58 -17.94 10.79
C ASP A 245 7.95 -17.79 9.31
N ILE A 246 6.97 -17.44 8.48
CA ILE A 246 7.20 -17.09 7.06
C ILE A 246 8.18 -15.90 6.98
N ALA A 247 7.91 -14.81 7.70
CA ALA A 247 8.74 -13.61 7.61
C ALA A 247 10.19 -13.87 8.02
N ASN A 248 10.41 -14.60 9.11
CA ASN A 248 11.74 -15.00 9.58
C ASN A 248 12.48 -15.85 8.53
N ALA A 249 11.84 -16.87 7.97
CA ALA A 249 12.46 -17.73 6.97
C ALA A 249 12.91 -16.95 5.70
N PHE A 250 12.10 -15.99 5.25
CA PHE A 250 12.47 -15.15 4.10
C PHE A 250 13.45 -14.02 4.46
N ALA A 251 13.43 -13.51 5.69
CA ALA A 251 14.43 -12.58 6.21
C ALA A 251 15.83 -13.23 6.24
N ASP A 252 15.91 -14.49 6.69
CA ASP A 252 17.12 -15.34 6.59
C ASP A 252 17.53 -15.59 5.12
N GLY A 253 16.58 -15.49 4.20
CA GLY A 253 16.80 -15.50 2.75
C GLY A 253 17.32 -14.19 2.17
N GLY A 254 17.45 -13.14 2.98
CA GLY A 254 17.90 -11.79 2.59
C GLY A 254 16.77 -10.81 2.29
N ALA A 255 15.51 -11.16 2.59
CA ALA A 255 14.42 -10.20 2.48
C ALA A 255 14.57 -9.10 3.53
N THR A 256 14.35 -7.85 3.11
CA THR A 256 14.45 -6.67 3.99
C THR A 256 13.16 -5.85 4.02
N ARG A 257 12.24 -6.11 3.10
CA ARG A 257 10.96 -5.42 2.97
C ARG A 257 9.83 -6.42 2.85
N VAL A 258 8.63 -6.02 3.27
CA VAL A 258 7.40 -6.80 3.10
C VAL A 258 6.31 -5.99 2.42
N VAL A 259 5.76 -6.55 1.34
CA VAL A 259 4.51 -6.14 0.70
C VAL A 259 3.37 -6.94 1.31
N ILE A 260 2.35 -6.26 1.84
CA ILE A 260 1.16 -6.91 2.37
C ILE A 260 0.13 -7.06 1.25
N SER A 261 -0.14 -8.29 0.82
CA SER A 261 -1.15 -8.56 -0.22
C SER A 261 -2.53 -8.83 0.40
N ARG A 262 -3.58 -8.87 -0.44
CA ARG A 262 -4.95 -9.28 -0.06
C ARG A 262 -5.58 -8.46 1.07
N LEU A 263 -5.16 -7.22 1.25
CA LEU A 263 -5.65 -6.36 2.34
C LEU A 263 -7.15 -6.05 2.16
N ASP A 264 -7.67 -6.05 0.93
CA ASP A 264 -9.09 -5.91 0.59
C ASP A 264 -9.98 -7.02 1.13
N VAL A 265 -9.47 -8.25 1.26
CA VAL A 265 -10.26 -9.41 1.72
C VAL A 265 -9.92 -9.88 3.14
N ALA A 266 -8.90 -9.31 3.77
CA ALA A 266 -8.50 -9.66 5.14
C ALA A 266 -9.22 -8.83 6.21
N ALA A 267 -10.01 -9.44 7.09
CA ALA A 267 -10.68 -8.69 8.18
C ALA A 267 -9.71 -8.25 9.31
N ARG A 268 -8.56 -8.92 9.41
CA ARG A 268 -7.59 -8.78 10.51
C ARG A 268 -6.21 -8.50 9.91
N LEU A 269 -5.48 -7.57 10.53
CA LEU A 269 -4.16 -7.12 10.04
C LEU A 269 -3.03 -7.48 11.01
N GLY A 270 -3.34 -7.97 12.21
CA GLY A 270 -2.36 -8.26 13.25
C GLY A 270 -1.29 -9.26 12.81
N GLY A 271 -1.67 -10.27 12.03
CA GLY A 271 -0.68 -11.21 11.51
C GLY A 271 0.32 -10.59 10.53
N ALA A 272 -0.14 -9.71 9.65
CA ALA A 272 0.76 -9.03 8.71
C ALA A 272 1.77 -8.12 9.45
N LEU A 273 1.30 -7.40 10.48
CA LEU A 273 2.16 -6.54 11.30
C LEU A 273 3.11 -7.34 12.18
N TYR A 274 2.63 -8.42 12.79
CA TYR A 274 3.48 -9.28 13.60
C TYR A 274 4.53 -10.01 12.79
N GLY A 275 4.21 -10.39 11.55
CA GLY A 275 5.20 -10.92 10.60
C GLY A 275 6.29 -9.90 10.28
N ALA A 276 5.90 -8.65 9.99
CA ALA A 276 6.87 -7.57 9.73
C ALA A 276 7.79 -7.30 10.94
N ASP A 277 7.23 -7.23 12.15
CA ASP A 277 7.98 -7.02 13.41
C ASP A 277 8.94 -8.19 13.69
N SER A 278 8.43 -9.43 13.58
CA SER A 278 9.22 -10.63 13.88
C SER A 278 10.40 -10.80 12.92
N GLY A 279 10.17 -10.62 11.62
CA GLY A 279 11.21 -10.73 10.59
C GLY A 279 12.09 -9.50 10.46
N ASN A 280 11.88 -8.46 11.28
CA ASN A 280 12.55 -7.15 11.17
C ASN A 280 12.51 -6.60 9.72
N LEU A 281 11.34 -6.70 9.09
CA LEU A 281 11.12 -6.31 7.69
C LEU A 281 10.46 -4.94 7.63
N SER A 282 10.98 -4.05 6.78
CA SER A 282 10.36 -2.76 6.55
C SER A 282 9.01 -2.93 5.85
N LEU A 283 7.98 -2.28 6.38
CA LEU A 283 6.68 -2.19 5.74
C LEU A 283 6.80 -1.30 4.49
N CYS A 284 6.50 -1.84 3.31
CA CYS A 284 6.63 -1.08 2.07
C CYS A 284 5.29 -0.67 1.49
N ASN A 285 4.67 -1.57 0.73
CA ASN A 285 3.41 -1.31 0.06
C ASN A 285 2.36 -2.36 0.40
N VAL A 286 1.09 -1.99 0.21
CA VAL A 286 -0.06 -2.86 0.40
C VAL A 286 -0.86 -3.00 -0.89
N SER A 287 -1.53 -4.14 -1.06
CA SER A 287 -2.53 -4.35 -2.12
C SER A 287 -3.92 -4.39 -1.52
N MET A 288 -4.76 -3.42 -1.89
CA MET A 288 -6.16 -3.27 -1.45
C MET A 288 -7.19 -3.45 -2.57
N THR A 289 -6.83 -4.15 -3.64
CA THR A 289 -7.73 -4.40 -4.77
C THR A 289 -7.21 -5.55 -5.61
N ALA A 290 -8.11 -6.29 -6.24
CA ALA A 290 -7.76 -7.27 -7.27
C ALA A 290 -7.29 -6.61 -8.58
N GLN A 291 -7.59 -5.32 -8.79
CA GLN A 291 -7.22 -4.59 -10.01
C GLN A 291 -5.72 -4.31 -10.06
N VAL A 292 -5.14 -4.45 -11.26
CA VAL A 292 -3.70 -4.21 -11.49
C VAL A 292 -3.38 -2.73 -11.72
N ALA A 293 -4.29 -2.00 -12.36
CA ALA A 293 -4.09 -0.59 -12.73
C ALA A 293 -3.90 0.33 -11.52
N ASP A 294 -4.56 0.03 -10.40
CA ASP A 294 -4.45 0.80 -9.16
C ASP A 294 -3.12 0.57 -8.42
N GLY A 295 -2.29 -0.36 -8.90
CA GLY A 295 -0.95 -0.62 -8.40
C GLY A 295 -0.91 -1.14 -6.96
N LEU A 296 0.22 -0.87 -6.30
CA LEU A 296 0.44 -1.08 -4.87
C LEU A 296 0.52 0.27 -4.17
N THR A 297 0.01 0.38 -2.95
CA THR A 297 -0.03 1.62 -2.16
C THR A 297 1.11 1.67 -1.17
N ALA A 298 1.86 2.77 -1.11
CA ALA A 298 2.88 2.95 -0.08
C ALA A 298 2.23 3.09 1.30
N LEU A 299 2.72 2.33 2.27
CA LEU A 299 2.25 2.41 3.65
C LEU A 299 3.02 3.52 4.39
N SER A 300 2.31 4.26 5.24
CA SER A 300 2.89 5.21 6.19
C SER A 300 2.31 4.90 7.58
N PRO A 301 2.93 5.40 8.67
CA PRO A 301 2.39 5.19 10.02
C PRO A 301 0.94 5.65 10.14
N LEU A 302 0.63 6.84 9.61
CA LEU A 302 -0.74 7.40 9.63
C LEU A 302 -1.71 6.60 8.76
N ALA A 303 -1.30 6.19 7.55
CA ALA A 303 -2.15 5.36 6.69
C ALA A 303 -2.44 4.00 7.34
N LEU A 304 -1.46 3.40 8.01
CA LEU A 304 -1.66 2.16 8.76
C LEU A 304 -2.58 2.37 9.97
N ALA A 305 -2.42 3.47 10.71
CA ALA A 305 -3.31 3.80 11.82
C ALA A 305 -4.78 3.96 11.34
N LYS A 306 -5.01 4.64 10.21
CA LYS A 306 -6.33 4.77 9.56
C LYS A 306 -6.92 3.43 9.11
N LEU A 307 -6.08 2.49 8.67
CA LEU A 307 -6.50 1.12 8.34
C LEU A 307 -6.91 0.33 9.57
N LEU A 308 -6.25 0.55 10.70
CA LEU A 308 -6.53 -0.11 11.97
C LEU A 308 -7.71 0.55 12.70
N ILE A 309 -7.91 1.85 12.54
CA ILE A 309 -8.96 2.64 13.19
C ILE A 309 -9.63 3.53 12.14
N PRO A 310 -10.66 3.04 11.43
CA PRO A 310 -11.36 3.84 10.42
C PRO A 310 -12.14 4.99 11.06
N SER A 311 -12.12 6.17 10.43
CA SER A 311 -12.82 7.37 10.92
C SER A 311 -14.35 7.20 11.00
N HIS A 312 -14.91 6.30 10.18
CA HIS A 312 -16.32 5.93 10.24
C HIS A 312 -16.52 4.66 11.07
N ARG A 313 -17.24 4.79 12.19
CA ARG A 313 -17.66 3.74 13.15
C ARG A 313 -18.50 2.59 12.57
N ALA A 314 -18.54 2.38 11.26
CA ALA A 314 -19.07 1.14 10.72
C ALA A 314 -18.05 0.04 10.99
N ASP A 315 -18.23 -0.71 12.10
CA ASP A 315 -17.35 -1.78 12.59
C ASP A 315 -16.94 -2.86 11.56
N THR A 316 -17.57 -2.84 10.38
CA THR A 316 -17.40 -3.82 9.31
C THR A 316 -16.99 -3.23 7.95
N ALA A 317 -17.04 -1.90 7.76
CA ALA A 317 -16.66 -1.29 6.49
C ALA A 317 -15.15 -1.01 6.49
N LYS A 318 -14.42 -1.58 5.52
CA LYS A 318 -13.02 -1.20 5.30
C LYS A 318 -12.96 0.18 4.67
N PRO A 319 -12.02 1.03 5.12
CA PRO A 319 -11.85 2.33 4.50
C PRO A 319 -11.46 2.17 3.03
N SER A 320 -12.00 3.02 2.18
CA SER A 320 -11.61 3.06 0.78
C SER A 320 -10.15 3.48 0.65
N PHE A 321 -9.53 3.16 -0.48
CA PHE A 321 -8.14 3.56 -0.72
C PHE A 321 -7.94 5.08 -0.62
N SER A 322 -8.91 5.86 -1.10
CA SER A 322 -8.91 7.32 -1.00
C SER A 322 -8.95 7.84 0.45
N GLU A 323 -9.65 7.14 1.36
CA GLU A 323 -9.76 7.54 2.76
C GLU A 323 -8.46 7.30 3.54
N VAL A 324 -7.69 6.27 3.16
CA VAL A 324 -6.44 5.90 3.82
C VAL A 324 -5.29 6.85 3.45
N VAL A 325 -5.33 7.43 2.25
CA VAL A 325 -4.23 8.25 1.69
C VAL A 325 -4.45 9.75 1.86
N LYS A 326 -5.69 10.23 1.93
CA LYS A 326 -6.01 11.60 2.35
C LYS A 326 -5.69 11.76 3.82
#